data_AF-A0A661AU13-F1
#
_entry.id   AF-A0A661AU13-F1
#
_cell.length_a   1.000
_cell.length_b   1.000
_cell.length_c   1.000
_cell.angle_alpha   90.00
_cell.angle_beta   90.00
_cell.angle_gamma   90.00
#
_symmetry.space_group_name_H-M   'P 1'
#
loop_
_entity.id
_entity.type
_entity.pdbx_description
1 polymer ?
#
loop_
_entity_poly.entity_id
_entity_poly.type
_entity_poly.pdbx_seq_one_letter_code
_entity_poly.pdbx_strand_id
1 'polypeptide(L)'
;MIKLVELNKDMLGEIVTVQGEITKVKSIKGGILITIRDGDEYMTTPLWNSALKNFDESKIVKGAKITLTGKVKKYKDRLEVVSRNADDIVID
;
A
#
# COMPACT_ATOMS: atom_id res chain seq x y z
N MET A 1 -7.44 -9.16 7.74
CA MET A 1 -7.30 -7.74 7.35
C MET A 1 -7.32 -6.91 8.62
N ILE A 2 -6.38 -5.99 8.77
CA ILE A 2 -6.28 -5.07 9.92
C ILE A 2 -6.60 -3.64 9.47
N LYS A 3 -7.00 -2.79 10.41
CA LYS A 3 -7.18 -1.35 10.20
C LYS A 3 -5.82 -0.63 10.17
N LEU A 4 -5.74 0.50 9.47
CA LEU A 4 -4.50 1.28 9.47
C LEU A 4 -4.10 1.76 10.88
N VAL A 5 -5.08 2.05 11.73
CA VAL A 5 -4.87 2.45 13.14
C VAL A 5 -4.22 1.35 13.99
N GLU A 6 -4.36 0.09 13.59
CA GLU A 6 -3.81 -1.06 14.31
C GLU A 6 -2.34 -1.34 13.92
N LEU A 7 -1.87 -0.76 12.81
CA LEU A 7 -0.52 -0.97 12.31
C LEU A 7 0.51 -0.38 13.28
N ASN A 8 1.33 -1.25 13.87
CA ASN A 8 2.29 -0.86 14.89
C ASN A 8 3.64 -1.58 14.71
N LYS A 9 4.62 -1.21 15.55
CA LYS A 9 6.02 -1.66 15.42
C LYS A 9 6.21 -3.15 15.71
N ASP A 10 5.33 -3.76 16.50
CA ASP A 10 5.44 -5.17 16.85
C ASP A 10 5.13 -6.07 15.64
N MET A 11 4.39 -5.54 14.67
CA MET A 11 4.10 -6.20 13.40
C MET A 11 5.26 -6.12 12.38
N LEU A 12 6.40 -5.52 12.74
CA LEU A 12 7.51 -5.35 11.79
C LEU A 12 7.99 -6.69 11.23
N GLY A 13 7.92 -6.80 9.91
CA GLY A 13 8.32 -8.00 9.19
C GLY A 13 7.22 -9.04 9.00
N GLU A 14 6.06 -8.85 9.62
CA GLU A 14 4.88 -9.69 9.40
C GLU A 14 4.24 -9.40 8.05
N ILE A 15 3.45 -10.35 7.55
CA ILE A 15 2.60 -10.16 6.37
C ILE A 15 1.19 -9.81 6.87
N VAL A 16 0.70 -8.64 6.46
CA VAL A 16 -0.63 -8.15 6.83
C VAL A 16 -1.40 -7.75 5.58
N THR A 17 -2.72 -7.64 5.72
CA THR A 17 -3.61 -7.10 4.70
C THR A 17 -4.30 -5.85 5.25
N VAL A 18 -4.23 -4.75 4.51
CA VAL A 18 -4.87 -3.46 4.83
C VAL A 18 -5.75 -3.00 3.66
N GLN A 19 -6.72 -2.15 3.94
CA GLN A 19 -7.59 -1.56 2.92
C GLN A 19 -7.71 -0.05 3.14
N GLY A 20 -7.90 0.71 2.07
CA GLY A 20 -8.18 2.14 2.15
C GLY A 20 -8.57 2.75 0.81
N GLU A 21 -8.81 4.04 0.81
CA GLU A 21 -9.01 4.84 -0.41
C GLU A 21 -7.70 5.52 -0.82
N ILE A 22 -7.32 5.45 -2.09
CA ILE A 22 -6.15 6.16 -2.62
C ILE A 22 -6.41 7.66 -2.60
N THR A 23 -5.66 8.41 -1.80
CA THR A 23 -5.80 9.87 -1.68
C THR A 23 -4.72 10.65 -2.44
N LYS A 24 -3.58 10.01 -2.73
CA LYS A 24 -2.46 10.58 -3.51
C LYS A 24 -1.81 9.49 -4.36
N VAL A 25 -1.40 9.87 -5.56
CA VAL A 25 -0.63 9.05 -6.49
C VAL A 25 0.54 9.90 -7.00
N LYS A 26 1.76 9.35 -6.96
CA LYS A 26 2.96 10.01 -7.46
C LYS A 26 3.90 8.99 -8.08
N SER A 27 4.22 9.15 -9.37
CA SER A 27 5.29 8.38 -10.00
C SER A 27 6.64 8.67 -9.35
N ILE A 28 7.40 7.62 -9.09
CA ILE A 28 8.77 7.69 -8.55
C ILE A 28 9.69 6.82 -9.40
N LYS A 29 11.00 6.95 -9.21
CA LYS A 29 11.95 6.04 -9.85
C LYS A 29 11.68 4.61 -9.36
N GLY A 30 11.26 3.73 -10.29
CA GLY A 30 11.06 2.30 -10.03
C GLY A 30 9.68 1.91 -9.50
N GLY A 31 8.71 2.82 -9.45
CA GLY A 31 7.37 2.50 -8.96
C GLY A 31 6.42 3.69 -8.90
N ILE A 32 5.29 3.48 -8.21
CA ILE A 32 4.29 4.49 -7.90
C ILE A 32 4.20 4.60 -6.38
N LEU A 33 4.34 5.80 -5.84
CA LEU A 33 4.07 6.07 -4.43
C LEU A 33 2.60 6.44 -4.27
N ILE A 34 1.89 5.69 -3.41
CA ILE A 34 0.50 5.98 -3.08
C ILE A 34 0.34 6.35 -1.61
N THR A 35 -0.65 7.17 -1.31
CA THR A 35 -1.17 7.34 0.05
C THR A 35 -2.58 6.80 0.10
N ILE A 36 -2.85 5.88 1.03
CA ILE A 36 -4.19 5.33 1.28
C ILE A 36 -4.74 5.85 2.60
N ARG A 37 -6.06 5.99 2.69
CA ARG A 37 -6.79 6.46 3.88
C ARG A 37 -7.80 5.42 4.35
N ASP A 38 -7.86 5.18 5.65
CA ASP A 38 -8.86 4.36 6.35
C ASP A 38 -9.31 5.10 7.61
N GLY A 39 -10.54 5.64 7.62
CA GLY A 39 -10.97 6.56 8.67
C GLY A 39 -10.13 7.84 8.68
N ASP A 40 -9.54 8.18 9.81
CA ASP A 40 -8.63 9.34 9.95
C ASP A 40 -7.16 8.99 9.78
N GLU A 41 -6.85 7.71 9.57
CA GLU A 41 -5.49 7.21 9.42
C GLU A 41 -5.04 7.19 7.96
N TYR A 42 -3.75 7.44 7.76
CA TYR A 42 -3.11 7.48 6.45
C TYR A 42 -1.83 6.66 6.44
N MET A 43 -1.65 5.87 5.38
CA MET A 43 -0.41 5.15 5.13
C MET A 43 0.11 5.49 3.74
N THR A 44 1.41 5.77 3.64
CA THR A 44 2.08 5.96 2.35
C THR A 44 2.98 4.77 2.09
N THR A 45 2.86 4.14 0.93
CA THR A 45 3.63 2.95 0.55
C THR A 45 3.97 2.95 -0.94
N PRO A 46 5.14 2.44 -1.34
CA PRO A 46 5.49 2.27 -2.74
C PRO A 46 4.89 0.99 -3.33
N LEU A 47 4.28 1.11 -4.51
CA LEU A 47 3.99 0.01 -5.42
C LEU A 47 5.17 -0.07 -6.42
N TRP A 48 6.10 -0.97 -6.17
CA TRP A 48 7.30 -1.14 -7.02
C TRP A 48 6.94 -1.79 -8.35
N ASN A 49 7.64 -1.44 -9.43
CA ASN A 49 7.45 -2.02 -10.78
C ASN A 49 7.54 -3.56 -10.77
N SER A 50 8.35 -4.13 -9.87
CA SER A 50 8.45 -5.59 -9.69
C SER A 50 7.15 -6.21 -9.16
N ALA A 51 6.46 -5.51 -8.26
CA ALA A 51 5.17 -5.92 -7.72
C ALA A 51 4.04 -5.66 -8.71
N LEU A 52 4.14 -4.61 -9.53
CA LEU A 52 3.16 -4.26 -10.57
C LEU A 52 3.32 -5.06 -11.88
N LYS A 53 4.17 -6.09 -11.90
CA LYS A 53 4.36 -6.89 -13.11
C LYS A 53 3.03 -7.51 -13.55
N ASN A 54 2.59 -7.20 -14.77
CA ASN A 54 1.28 -7.59 -15.34
C ASN A 54 0.05 -6.99 -14.62
N PHE A 55 0.23 -5.95 -13.81
CA PHE A 55 -0.87 -5.21 -13.19
C PHE A 55 -1.34 -4.10 -14.14
N ASP A 56 -2.65 -3.86 -14.19
CA ASP A 56 -3.22 -2.71 -14.91
C ASP A 56 -3.06 -1.43 -14.08
N GLU A 57 -1.95 -0.72 -14.30
CA GLU A 57 -1.62 0.51 -13.58
C GLU A 57 -2.64 1.64 -13.78
N SER A 58 -3.49 1.57 -14.82
CA SER A 58 -4.55 2.57 -15.05
C SER A 58 -5.60 2.61 -13.94
N LYS A 59 -5.67 1.55 -13.13
CA LYS A 59 -6.54 1.47 -11.94
C LYS A 59 -6.01 2.26 -10.75
N ILE A 60 -4.73 2.62 -10.73
CA ILE A 60 -4.08 3.29 -9.60
C ILE A 60 -4.37 4.80 -9.67
N VAL A 61 -5.59 5.17 -9.31
CA VAL A 61 -6.09 6.55 -9.38
C VAL A 61 -6.61 7.03 -8.02
N LYS A 62 -6.60 8.35 -7.82
CA LYS A 62 -7.18 8.97 -6.62
C LYS A 62 -8.69 8.65 -6.55
N GLY A 63 -9.17 8.27 -5.38
CA GLY A 63 -10.56 7.89 -5.11
C GLY A 63 -10.84 6.39 -5.26
N ALA A 64 -9.92 5.62 -5.86
CA ALA A 64 -10.08 4.18 -5.96
C ALA A 64 -9.93 3.50 -4.60
N LYS A 65 -10.71 2.44 -4.36
CA LYS A 65 -10.55 1.59 -3.18
C LYS A 65 -9.47 0.56 -3.48
N ILE A 66 -8.53 0.40 -2.54
CA ILE A 66 -7.41 -0.50 -2.69
C ILE A 66 -7.28 -1.39 -1.46
N THR A 67 -7.01 -2.67 -1.69
CA THR A 67 -6.57 -3.64 -0.69
C THR A 67 -5.13 -4.03 -0.99
N LEU A 68 -4.27 -3.96 0.02
CA LEU A 68 -2.86 -4.32 -0.06
C LEU A 68 -2.56 -5.45 0.92
N THR A 69 -2.04 -6.55 0.42
CA THR A 69 -1.34 -7.56 1.23
C THR A 69 0.16 -7.33 1.10
N GLY A 70 0.93 -7.47 2.18
CA GLY A 70 2.36 -7.25 2.08
C GLY A 70 3.09 -7.29 3.40
N LYS A 71 4.41 -7.13 3.31
CA LYS A 71 5.29 -7.12 4.47
C LYS A 71 5.27 -5.74 5.13
N VAL A 72 5.04 -5.70 6.44
CA VAL A 72 5.19 -4.48 7.22
C VAL A 72 6.66 -4.09 7.28
N LYS A 73 6.99 -2.88 6.84
CA LYS A 73 8.33 -2.30 6.87
C LYS A 73 8.30 -0.94 7.54
N LYS A 74 9.46 -0.52 8.05
CA LYS A 74 9.70 0.85 8.51
C LYS A 74 10.47 1.60 7.43
N TYR A 75 9.90 2.69 6.92
CA TYR A 75 10.58 3.63 6.05
C TYR A 75 10.66 4.99 6.75
N LYS A 76 11.89 5.40 7.09
CA LYS A 76 12.12 6.51 8.04
C LYS A 76 11.33 6.26 9.32
N ASP A 77 10.49 7.18 9.78
CA ASP A 77 9.71 7.02 11.01
C ASP A 77 8.27 6.55 10.81
N ARG A 78 7.94 6.03 9.62
CA ARG A 78 6.60 5.55 9.29
C ARG A 78 6.59 4.07 8.97
N LEU A 79 5.49 3.41 9.29
CA LEU A 79 5.21 2.05 8.86
C LEU A 79 4.52 2.05 7.50
N GLU A 80 4.84 1.05 6.69
CA GLU A 80 4.26 0.81 5.37
C GLU A 80 4.03 -0.68 5.16
N VAL A 81 2.99 -1.02 4.40
CA VAL A 81 2.75 -2.38 3.92
C VAL A 81 3.23 -2.46 2.47
N VAL A 82 4.27 -3.25 2.23
CA VAL A 82 4.90 -3.37 0.90
C VAL A 82 4.53 -4.70 0.27
N SER A 83 3.69 -4.63 -0.77
CA SER A 83 3.29 -5.76 -1.60
C SER A 83 4.47 -6.34 -2.38
N ARG A 84 4.48 -7.66 -2.58
CA ARG A 84 5.56 -8.37 -3.28
C ARG A 84 5.23 -8.58 -4.75
N ASN A 85 3.98 -8.93 -5.06
CA ASN A 85 3.52 -9.31 -6.41
C ASN A 85 2.18 -8.63 -6.75
N ALA A 86 1.70 -8.79 -7.99
CA ALA A 86 0.47 -8.14 -8.45
C ALA A 86 -0.77 -8.67 -7.70
N ASP A 87 -0.80 -9.97 -7.36
CA ASP A 87 -1.90 -10.61 -6.63
C ASP A 87 -2.07 -10.07 -5.19
N ASP A 88 -1.06 -9.37 -4.67
CA ASP A 88 -1.13 -8.70 -3.38
C ASP A 88 -1.90 -7.38 -3.44
N ILE A 89 -2.26 -6.90 -4.64
CA ILE A 89 -2.85 -5.60 -4.90
C ILE A 89 -4.22 -5.81 -5.57
N VAL A 90 -5.28 -5.35 -4.91
CA VAL A 90 -6.64 -5.39 -5.46
C VAL A 90 -7.20 -3.97 -5.47
N ILE A 91 -7.71 -3.52 -6.62
CA ILE A 91 -8.35 -2.22 -6.80
C ILE A 91 -9.75 -2.42 -7.39
N ASP A 92 -10.74 -1.82 -6.74
CA ASP A 92 -12.17 -1.77 -7.14
C ASP A 92 -12.55 -0.42 -7.74
#